data_AF-A0A501PYL4-F1
#
_entry.id   AF-A0A501PYL4-F1
#
_cell.length_a   1.000
_cell.length_b   1.000
_cell.length_c   1.000
_cell.angle_alpha   90.00
_cell.angle_beta   90.00
_cell.angle_gamma   90.00
#
_symmetry.space_group_name_H-M   'P 1'
#
loop_
_entity.id
_entity.type
_entity.pdbx_description
1 polymer ?
#
loop_
_entity_poly.entity_id
_entity_poly.type
_entity_poly.pdbx_seq_one_letter_code
_entity_poly.pdbx_strand_id
1 'polypeptide(L)'
;MKKTVLLFLGVLFLLSCSRKKLDYSEKTMDSIPIYLVLANEDSVSYQKRMVYNKKAFDVFINQENDSMNRVNLFKIANRYFNMDNMEEYQKTTRIVLEKAERSDDILAIAKACYYLGDYYADMMTRKDSAYFFIPNQKDFIKKQMTVLI
;
A
#
# COMPACT_ATOMS: atom_id res chain seq x y z
N MET A 1 14.18 40.16 30.52
CA MET A 1 13.24 39.14 29.98
C MET A 1 13.39 38.86 28.47
N LYS A 2 14.46 39.32 27.79
CA LYS A 2 14.71 38.98 26.36
C LYS A 2 15.72 37.85 26.14
N LYS A 3 16.56 37.54 27.14
CA LYS A 3 17.60 36.49 27.05
C LYS A 3 17.06 35.07 27.18
N THR A 4 15.93 34.86 27.87
CA THR A 4 15.27 33.56 28.01
C THR A 4 14.54 33.11 26.74
N VAL A 5 14.04 34.04 25.93
CA VAL A 5 13.37 33.72 24.65
C VAL A 5 14.38 33.24 23.59
N LEU A 6 15.60 33.80 23.61
CA LEU A 6 16.70 33.37 22.72
C LEU A 6 17.19 31.95 23.03
N LEU A 7 17.08 31.51 24.28
CA LEU A 7 17.48 30.16 24.71
C LEU A 7 16.48 29.08 24.27
N PHE A 8 15.19 29.44 24.15
CA PHE A 8 14.14 28.53 23.65
C PHE A 8 14.20 28.33 22.13
N LEU A 9 14.66 29.32 21.36
CA LEU A 9 14.78 29.22 19.90
C LEU A 9 15.89 28.24 19.45
N GLY A 10 16.93 28.05 20.27
CA GLY A 10 18.05 27.15 19.98
C GLY A 10 17.72 25.66 20.11
N VAL A 11 16.74 25.30 20.95
CA VAL A 11 16.37 23.89 21.22
C VAL A 11 15.59 23.27 20.06
N LEU A 12 14.91 24.08 19.24
CA LEU A 12 14.12 23.61 18.09
C LEU A 12 14.96 23.13 16.90
N PHE A 13 16.25 23.51 16.82
CA PHE A 13 17.14 23.11 15.72
C PHE A 13 17.80 21.74 15.91
N LEU A 14 17.72 21.13 17.09
CA LEU A 14 18.40 19.85 17.39
C LEU A 14 17.56 18.60 17.09
N LEU A 15 16.34 18.76 16.55
CA LEU A 15 15.48 17.65 16.11
C LEU A 15 15.55 17.39 14.60
N SER A 16 16.61 17.83 13.92
CA SER A 16 16.83 17.46 12.52
C SER A 16 17.30 16.01 12.44
N CYS A 17 16.34 15.10 12.27
CA CYS A 17 16.62 13.69 11.99
C CYS A 17 17.14 13.60 10.55
N SER A 18 18.46 13.55 10.37
CA SER A 18 19.05 13.24 9.08
C SER A 18 18.65 11.81 8.71
N ARG A 19 17.87 11.60 7.65
CA ARG A 19 17.64 10.26 7.10
C ARG A 19 19.01 9.72 6.69
N LYS A 20 19.53 8.74 7.42
CA LYS A 20 20.74 8.02 7.02
C LYS A 20 20.44 7.40 5.66
N LYS A 21 21.26 7.70 4.64
CA LYS A 21 21.24 6.93 3.40
C LYS A 21 21.62 5.51 3.79
N LEU A 22 20.66 4.59 3.72
CA LEU A 22 20.93 3.18 3.88
C LEU A 22 21.85 2.78 2.74
N ASP A 23 23.08 2.43 3.08
CA ASP A 23 24.00 1.81 2.14
C ASP A 23 23.52 0.37 1.94
N TYR A 24 22.79 0.16 0.84
CA TYR A 24 22.22 -1.12 0.47
C TYR A 24 23.26 -2.11 -0.08
N SER A 25 24.54 -1.94 0.25
CA SER A 25 25.62 -2.90 0.03
C SER A 25 25.28 -4.24 0.71
N GLU A 26 24.49 -5.06 0.00
CA GLU A 26 24.29 -6.52 -0.04
C GLU A 26 24.60 -7.42 1.17
N LYS A 27 24.82 -6.88 2.36
CA LYS A 27 25.26 -7.63 3.53
C LYS A 27 24.30 -7.39 4.68
N THR A 28 23.62 -8.48 5.04
CA THR A 28 23.01 -8.78 6.35
C THR A 28 21.69 -8.08 6.72
N MET A 29 20.82 -7.78 5.77
CA MET A 29 19.37 -7.77 6.05
C MET A 29 18.81 -9.08 5.50
N ASP A 30 17.97 -9.79 6.26
CA ASP A 30 17.17 -10.89 5.71
C ASP A 30 16.60 -10.41 4.38
N SER A 31 16.79 -11.15 3.30
CA SER A 31 16.73 -10.63 1.93
C SER A 31 15.32 -10.25 1.44
N ILE A 32 14.31 -10.30 2.33
CA ILE A 32 12.89 -10.15 2.01
C ILE A 32 12.35 -8.71 2.21
N PRO A 33 12.64 -7.97 3.30
CA PRO A 33 12.10 -6.61 3.49
C PRO A 33 12.73 -5.57 2.56
N ILE A 34 13.86 -5.86 1.92
CA ILE A 34 14.58 -4.86 1.14
C ILE A 34 13.81 -4.41 -0.10
N TYR A 35 13.08 -5.31 -0.76
CA TYR A 35 12.24 -4.95 -1.91
C TYR A 35 11.10 -4.03 -1.48
N LEU A 36 10.57 -4.22 -0.27
CA LEU A 36 9.62 -3.28 0.29
C LEU A 36 10.28 -1.92 0.52
N VAL A 37 11.50 -1.83 1.02
CA VAL A 37 12.13 -0.51 1.19
C VAL A 37 12.36 0.17 -0.17
N LEU A 38 12.98 -0.53 -1.12
CA LEU A 38 13.38 0.04 -2.41
C LEU A 38 12.19 0.43 -3.30
N ALA A 39 11.07 -0.28 -3.24
CA ALA A 39 9.87 0.08 -4.00
C ALA A 39 9.13 1.32 -3.45
N ASN A 40 9.50 1.83 -2.28
CA ASN A 40 8.90 3.03 -1.69
C ASN A 40 9.85 4.23 -1.66
N GLU A 41 11.07 4.07 -2.14
CA GLU A 41 12.10 5.09 -2.02
C GLU A 41 12.04 6.05 -3.22
N ASP A 42 11.70 7.32 -3.00
CA ASP A 42 11.54 8.31 -4.09
C ASP A 42 12.83 8.60 -4.85
N SER A 43 13.99 8.35 -4.23
CA SER A 43 15.28 8.45 -4.93
C SER A 43 15.52 7.31 -5.94
N VAL A 44 14.73 6.23 -5.88
CA VAL A 44 14.74 5.13 -6.85
C VAL A 44 13.80 5.46 -8.02
N SER A 45 14.28 5.26 -9.25
CA SER A 45 13.46 5.54 -10.45
C SER A 45 12.16 4.73 -10.47
N TYR A 46 11.11 5.28 -11.09
CA TYR A 46 9.80 4.66 -11.21
C TYR A 46 9.87 3.18 -11.67
N GLN A 47 10.63 2.91 -12.73
CA GLN A 47 10.78 1.59 -13.33
C GLN A 47 11.44 0.62 -12.36
N LYS A 48 12.45 1.08 -11.60
CA LYS A 48 13.08 0.26 -10.57
C LYS A 48 12.14 0.01 -9.40
N ARG A 49 11.36 1.01 -8.96
CA ARG A 49 10.34 0.82 -7.91
C ARG A 49 9.30 -0.21 -8.32
N MET A 50 8.84 -0.17 -9.58
CA MET A 50 7.93 -1.18 -10.13
C MET A 50 8.53 -2.59 -10.07
N VAL A 51 9.78 -2.75 -10.50
CA VAL A 51 10.50 -4.03 -10.44
C VAL A 51 10.63 -4.53 -9.00
N TYR A 52 11.02 -3.67 -8.07
CA TYR A 52 11.11 -4.05 -6.65
C TYR A 52 9.75 -4.38 -6.05
N ASN A 53 8.68 -3.69 -6.44
CA ASN A 53 7.34 -3.96 -5.94
C ASN A 53 6.86 -5.35 -6.40
N LYS A 54 7.14 -5.69 -7.66
CA LYS A 54 6.89 -7.03 -8.19
C LYS A 54 7.69 -8.10 -7.46
N LYS A 55 9.00 -7.88 -7.23
CA LYS A 55 9.82 -8.82 -6.46
C LYS A 55 9.31 -9.02 -5.03
N ALA A 56 8.82 -7.95 -4.39
CA ALA A 56 8.17 -8.07 -3.09
C ALA A 56 6.90 -8.92 -3.19
N PHE A 57 6.04 -8.66 -4.19
CA PHE A 57 4.85 -9.47 -4.43
C PHE A 57 5.16 -10.95 -4.60
N ASP A 58 6.13 -11.29 -5.46
CA ASP A 58 6.52 -12.68 -5.74
C ASP A 58 7.00 -13.42 -4.48
N VAL A 59 7.59 -12.71 -3.53
CA VAL A 59 7.99 -13.27 -2.23
C VAL A 59 6.80 -13.43 -1.29
N PHE A 60 5.98 -12.40 -1.12
CA PHE A 60 4.92 -12.39 -0.09
C PHE A 60 3.67 -13.20 -0.50
N ILE A 61 3.41 -13.39 -1.79
CA ILE A 61 2.21 -14.12 -2.23
C ILE A 61 2.15 -15.56 -1.70
N ASN A 62 3.31 -16.22 -1.65
CA ASN A 62 3.45 -17.64 -1.27
C ASN A 62 3.77 -17.84 0.21
N GLN A 63 3.90 -16.77 1.00
CA GLN A 63 4.11 -16.88 2.44
C GLN A 63 2.82 -17.28 3.17
N GLU A 64 3.02 -17.74 4.40
CA GLU A 64 1.93 -18.05 5.33
C GLU A 64 0.93 -16.89 5.44
N ASN A 65 -0.35 -17.24 5.55
CA ASN A 65 -1.43 -16.26 5.70
C ASN A 65 -1.54 -15.74 7.13
N ASP A 66 -0.47 -15.12 7.63
CA ASP A 66 -0.48 -14.40 8.88
C ASP A 66 -0.86 -12.92 8.69
N SER A 67 -1.07 -12.22 9.80
CA SER A 67 -1.44 -10.79 9.79
C SER A 67 -0.35 -9.91 9.15
N MET A 68 0.93 -10.25 9.33
CA MET A 68 2.05 -9.50 8.77
C MET A 68 2.15 -9.67 7.26
N ASN A 69 1.84 -10.85 6.74
CA ASN A 69 1.75 -11.12 5.30
C ASN A 69 0.70 -10.22 4.66
N ARG A 70 -0.52 -10.18 5.22
CA ARG A 70 -1.59 -9.31 4.73
C ARG A 70 -1.20 -7.83 4.78
N VAL A 71 -0.55 -7.38 5.87
CA VAL A 71 -0.02 -6.01 5.99
C VAL A 71 1.00 -5.71 4.89
N ASN A 72 1.90 -6.64 4.58
CA ASN A 72 2.91 -6.43 3.54
C ASN A 72 2.31 -6.44 2.13
N LEU A 73 1.32 -7.30 1.86
CA LEU A 73 0.56 -7.28 0.62
C LEU A 73 -0.23 -5.97 0.45
N PHE A 74 -0.79 -5.40 1.52
CA PHE A 74 -1.38 -4.06 1.46
C PHE A 74 -0.35 -2.97 1.10
N LYS A 75 0.87 -3.05 1.64
CA LYS A 75 1.93 -2.10 1.25
C LYS A 75 2.25 -2.20 -0.24
N ILE A 76 2.28 -3.42 -0.78
CA ILE A 76 2.50 -3.69 -2.21
C ILE A 76 1.37 -3.12 -3.06
N ALA A 77 0.11 -3.37 -2.67
CA ALA A 77 -1.06 -2.80 -3.33
C ALA A 77 -1.00 -1.28 -3.36
N ASN A 78 -0.75 -0.63 -2.22
CA ASN A 78 -0.68 0.83 -2.12
C ASN A 78 0.38 1.44 -3.05
N ARG A 79 1.47 0.73 -3.33
CA ARG A 79 2.50 1.20 -4.27
C ARG A 79 2.07 1.07 -5.71
N TYR A 80 1.33 0.02 -6.06
CA TYR A 80 0.72 -0.07 -7.38
C TYR A 80 -0.26 1.08 -7.60
N PHE A 81 -1.06 1.43 -6.58
CA PHE A 81 -1.90 2.63 -6.62
C PHE A 81 -1.07 3.91 -6.86
N ASN A 82 -0.02 4.14 -6.06
CA ASN A 82 0.86 5.31 -6.22
C ASN A 82 1.60 5.37 -7.56
N MET A 83 1.78 4.23 -8.23
CA MET A 83 2.42 4.12 -9.55
C MET A 83 1.42 4.11 -10.71
N ASP A 84 0.15 4.39 -10.43
CA ASP A 84 -0.96 4.35 -11.40
C ASP A 84 -1.19 2.98 -12.05
N ASN A 85 -0.71 1.90 -11.43
CA ASN A 85 -0.92 0.54 -11.91
C ASN A 85 -2.18 -0.05 -11.27
N MET A 86 -3.34 0.40 -11.76
CA MET A 86 -4.65 0.04 -11.18
C MET A 86 -4.99 -1.45 -11.34
N GLU A 87 -4.48 -2.11 -12.39
CA GLU A 87 -4.69 -3.55 -12.61
C GLU A 87 -4.04 -4.37 -11.48
N GLU A 88 -2.74 -4.17 -11.23
CA GLU A 88 -2.03 -4.90 -10.18
C GLU A 88 -2.47 -4.46 -8.78
N TYR A 89 -2.93 -3.20 -8.60
CA TYR A 89 -3.57 -2.75 -7.38
C TYR A 89 -4.82 -3.56 -7.05
N GLN A 90 -5.75 -3.68 -8.01
CA GLN A 90 -6.99 -4.45 -7.82
C GLN A 90 -6.69 -5.92 -7.53
N LYS A 91 -5.81 -6.52 -8.33
CA LYS A 91 -5.42 -7.92 -8.22
C LYS A 91 -4.81 -8.24 -6.86
N THR A 92 -3.84 -7.42 -6.42
CA THR A 92 -3.21 -7.59 -5.11
C THR A 92 -4.22 -7.41 -3.98
N THR A 93 -5.12 -6.43 -4.08
CA THR A 93 -6.16 -6.20 -3.06
C THR A 93 -7.14 -7.36 -2.95
N ARG A 94 -7.55 -7.97 -4.07
CA ARG A 94 -8.42 -9.17 -4.07
C ARG A 94 -7.75 -10.37 -3.41
N ILE A 95 -6.46 -10.55 -3.63
CA ILE A 95 -5.68 -11.60 -2.94
C ILE A 95 -5.67 -11.35 -1.43
N VAL A 96 -5.49 -10.10 -1.00
CA VAL A 96 -5.52 -9.76 0.43
C VAL A 96 -6.90 -10.02 1.03
N LEU A 97 -7.98 -9.67 0.32
CA LEU A 97 -9.35 -9.94 0.75
C LEU A 97 -9.55 -11.45 0.97
N GLU A 98 -9.21 -12.27 -0.02
CA GLU A 98 -9.35 -13.73 0.06
C GLU A 98 -8.54 -14.32 1.24
N LYS A 99 -7.31 -13.84 1.43
CA LYS A 99 -6.48 -14.22 2.58
C LYS A 99 -7.12 -13.79 3.90
N ALA A 100 -7.66 -12.58 3.98
CA ALA A 100 -8.30 -12.07 5.18
C ALA A 100 -9.56 -12.87 5.55
N GLU A 101 -10.42 -13.15 4.56
CA GLU A 101 -11.62 -13.98 4.69
C GLU A 101 -11.30 -15.39 5.21
N ARG A 102 -10.25 -16.04 4.67
CA ARG A 102 -9.81 -17.36 5.14
C ARG A 102 -9.29 -17.38 6.58
N SER A 103 -8.98 -16.22 7.15
CA SER A 103 -8.43 -16.07 8.51
C SER A 103 -9.37 -15.32 9.46
N ASP A 104 -10.59 -15.00 9.00
CA ASP A 104 -11.57 -14.20 9.74
C ASP A 104 -11.02 -12.85 10.27
N ASP A 105 -10.08 -12.24 9.53
CA ASP A 105 -9.48 -10.95 9.90
C ASP A 105 -10.37 -9.79 9.42
N ILE A 106 -11.34 -9.43 10.25
CA ILE A 106 -12.35 -8.39 9.97
C ILE A 106 -11.70 -7.04 9.61
N LEU A 107 -10.58 -6.68 10.25
CA LEU A 107 -9.91 -5.41 9.97
C LEU A 107 -9.26 -5.41 8.59
N ALA A 108 -8.62 -6.52 8.21
CA ALA A 108 -8.07 -6.67 6.87
C ALA A 108 -9.17 -6.77 5.80
N ILE A 109 -10.29 -7.45 6.08
CA ILE A 109 -11.46 -7.49 5.18
C ILE A 109 -11.97 -6.08 4.92
N ALA A 110 -12.27 -5.32 5.98
CA ALA A 110 -12.78 -3.95 5.86
C ALA A 110 -11.81 -3.05 5.06
N LYS A 111 -10.50 -3.17 5.33
CA LYS A 111 -9.48 -2.42 4.60
C LYS A 111 -9.38 -2.82 3.13
N ALA A 112 -9.51 -4.11 2.80
CA ALA A 112 -9.51 -4.56 1.42
C ALA A 112 -10.75 -4.08 0.66
N CYS A 113 -11.93 -4.09 1.29
CA CYS A 113 -13.14 -3.50 0.74
C CYS A 113 -12.98 -2.00 0.47
N TYR A 114 -12.36 -1.26 1.41
CA TYR A 114 -12.04 0.16 1.21
C TYR A 114 -11.11 0.38 -0.01
N TYR A 115 -10.04 -0.41 -0.14
CA TYR A 115 -9.11 -0.33 -1.27
C TYR A 115 -9.80 -0.65 -2.62
N LEU A 116 -10.69 -1.65 -2.64
CA LEU A 116 -11.50 -1.94 -3.83
C LEU A 116 -12.48 -0.81 -4.15
N GLY A 117 -13.02 -0.13 -3.13
CA GLY A 117 -13.81 1.09 -3.29
C GLY A 117 -13.03 2.18 -4.02
N ASP A 118 -11.80 2.46 -3.60
CA ASP A 118 -10.92 3.44 -4.26
C ASP A 118 -10.64 3.05 -5.74
N TYR A 119 -10.40 1.77 -6.01
CA TYR A 119 -10.23 1.28 -7.39
C TYR A 119 -11.46 1.55 -8.25
N TYR A 120 -12.66 1.20 -7.78
CA TYR A 120 -13.88 1.40 -8.55
C TYR A 120 -14.23 2.88 -8.72
N ALA A 121 -13.98 3.71 -7.71
CA ALA A 121 -14.14 5.15 -7.80
C ALA A 121 -13.20 5.74 -8.87
N ASP A 122 -11.92 5.38 -8.86
CA ASP A 122 -10.95 5.80 -9.88
C ASP A 122 -11.39 5.33 -11.29
N MET A 123 -11.78 4.07 -11.44
CA MET A 123 -12.31 3.53 -12.70
C MET A 123 -13.58 4.24 -13.18
N MET A 124 -14.43 4.75 -12.27
CA MET A 124 -15.60 5.55 -12.64
C MET A 124 -15.19 6.93 -13.13
N THR A 125 -14.22 7.59 -12.48
CA THR A 125 -13.73 8.92 -12.90
C THR A 125 -13.00 8.91 -14.24
N ARG A 126 -12.31 7.80 -14.58
CA ARG A 126 -11.66 7.63 -15.89
C ARG A 126 -12.65 7.32 -17.03
N LYS A 127 -13.94 7.16 -16.74
CA LYS A 127 -14.98 6.65 -17.67
C LYS A 127 -16.00 7.69 -18.14
N ASP A 128 -15.64 8.97 -18.17
CA ASP A 128 -16.49 10.05 -18.73
C ASP A 128 -16.68 10.01 -20.27
N SER A 129 -16.71 8.82 -20.88
CA SER A 129 -17.26 8.60 -22.23
C SER A 129 -18.02 7.29 -22.42
N ALA A 130 -18.02 6.36 -21.45
CA ALA A 130 -18.58 5.01 -21.65
C ALA A 130 -19.45 4.49 -20.48
N TYR A 131 -19.91 5.37 -19.59
CA TYR A 131 -20.65 5.00 -18.37
C TYR A 131 -22.08 4.45 -18.61
N PHE A 132 -22.57 4.37 -19.85
CA PHE A 132 -23.94 3.91 -20.12
C PHE A 132 -24.16 2.38 -20.03
N PHE A 133 -23.12 1.56 -19.80
CA PHE A 133 -23.20 0.11 -20.07
C PHE A 133 -22.72 -0.87 -18.98
N ILE A 134 -22.64 -0.52 -17.69
CA ILE A 134 -22.23 -1.52 -16.66
C ILE A 134 -23.25 -1.64 -15.51
N PRO A 135 -24.31 -2.47 -15.69
CA PRO A 135 -25.28 -2.76 -14.62
C PRO A 135 -24.71 -3.58 -13.45
N ASN A 136 -23.61 -4.33 -13.63
CA ASN A 136 -23.18 -5.35 -12.66
C ASN A 136 -22.33 -4.85 -11.47
N GLN A 137 -21.89 -3.59 -11.45
CA GLN A 137 -20.98 -3.11 -10.39
C GLN A 137 -21.70 -2.68 -9.11
N LYS A 138 -22.91 -2.11 -9.22
CA LYS A 138 -23.70 -1.70 -8.05
C LYS A 138 -24.09 -2.90 -7.17
N ASP A 139 -24.41 -4.03 -7.79
CA ASP A 139 -24.83 -5.23 -7.07
C ASP A 139 -23.68 -5.90 -6.31
N PHE A 140 -22.44 -5.80 -6.81
CA PHE A 140 -21.26 -6.32 -6.12
C PHE A 140 -20.97 -5.56 -4.82
N ILE A 141 -20.99 -4.22 -4.87
CA ILE A 141 -20.77 -3.36 -3.69
C ILE A 141 -21.89 -3.57 -2.67
N LYS A 142 -23.15 -3.61 -3.14
CA LYS A 142 -24.30 -3.85 -2.27
C LYS A 142 -24.22 -5.20 -1.57
N LYS A 143 -23.85 -6.26 -2.29
CA LYS A 143 -23.70 -7.61 -1.73
C LYS A 143 -22.61 -7.69 -0.65
N GLN A 144 -21.47 -7.01 -0.83
CA GLN A 144 -20.42 -6.99 0.20
C GLN A 144 -20.81 -6.20 1.44
N MET A 145 -21.56 -5.10 1.30
CA MET A 145 -22.04 -4.33 2.46
C MET A 145 -23.12 -5.08 3.27
N THR A 146 -23.95 -5.91 2.62
CA THR A 146 -24.98 -6.70 3.31
C THR A 146 -24.42 -7.87 4.14
N VAL A 147 -23.20 -8.33 3.87
CA VAL A 147 -22.54 -9.38 4.67
C VAL A 147 -21.95 -8.82 5.97
N LEU A 148 -21.87 -7.48 6.10
CA LEU A 148 -21.25 -6.79 7.25
C LEU A 148 -22.28 -6.22 8.26
N ILE A 149 -23.57 -6.57 8.13
CA ILE A 149 -24.66 -6.18 9.04
C ILE A 149 -25.38 -7.45 9.51
#